data_AF-A0A963VQB4-F1
#
_entry.id   AF-A0A963VQB4-F1
#
_cell.length_a   1.000
_cell.length_b   1.000
_cell.length_c   1.000
_cell.angle_alpha   90.00
_cell.angle_beta   90.00
_cell.angle_gamma   90.00
#
_symmetry.space_group_name_H-M   'P 1'
#
loop_
_entity.id
_entity.type
_entity.pdbx_description
1 polymer ?
#
loop_
_entity_poly.entity_id
_entity_poly.type
_entity_poly.pdbx_seq_one_letter_code
_entity_poly.pdbx_strand_id
1 'polypeptide(L)'
;MLHRREFLRDMGQGGILVALLSSGLLTIPKAWAADRNQAAFAARTVEEAFAALGAGTPAASDEITLEAPEIAENGAVVPVNVTTSIAGADAIAILVE
;
A
#
# COMPACT_ATOMS: atom_id res chain seq x y z
N MET A 1 37.72 31.13 2.10
CA MET A 1 38.33 29.98 2.83
C MET A 1 37.43 29.54 3.99
N LEU A 2 36.22 29.06 3.73
CA LEU A 2 35.24 28.65 4.77
C LEU A 2 34.94 27.14 4.81
N HIS A 3 35.64 26.32 4.02
CA HIS A 3 35.27 24.91 3.80
C HIS A 3 35.65 23.92 4.91
N ARG A 4 36.57 24.24 5.84
CA ARG A 4 37.01 23.27 6.87
C ARG A 4 36.06 23.17 8.06
N ARG A 5 35.48 24.31 8.48
CA ARG A 5 34.58 24.37 9.64
C ARG A 5 33.20 23.81 9.29
N GLU A 6 32.71 24.09 8.08
CA GLU A 6 31.54 23.44 7.50
C GLU A 6 31.74 21.93 7.40
N PHE A 7 32.85 21.48 6.80
CA PHE A 7 33.14 20.05 6.67
C PHE A 7 33.14 19.29 8.00
N LEU A 8 33.77 19.85 9.05
CA LEU A 8 33.78 19.23 10.38
C LEU A 8 32.41 19.25 11.06
N ARG A 9 31.62 20.30 10.83
CA ARG A 9 30.25 20.40 11.34
C ARG A 9 29.35 19.36 10.68
N ASP A 10 29.45 19.21 9.37
CA ASP A 10 28.63 18.27 8.59
C ASP A 10 28.98 16.82 8.92
N MET A 11 30.28 16.50 9.05
CA MET A 11 30.72 15.18 9.52
C MET A 11 30.25 14.87 10.95
N GLY A 12 30.32 15.85 11.86
CA GLY A 12 29.85 15.68 13.23
C GLY A 12 28.35 15.41 13.30
N GLN A 13 27.56 16.16 12.53
CA GLN A 13 26.10 15.96 12.45
C GLN A 13 25.73 14.62 11.80
N GLY A 14 26.41 14.24 10.72
CA GLY A 14 26.24 12.95 10.06
C GLY A 14 26.62 11.77 10.96
N GLY A 15 27.70 11.89 11.74
CA GLY A 15 28.12 10.85 12.69
C GLY A 15 27.12 10.61 13.81
N ILE A 16 26.50 11.67 14.35
CA ILE A 16 25.43 11.54 15.36
C ILE A 16 24.21 10.84 14.76
N LEU A 17 23.81 11.23 13.55
CA LEU A 17 22.70 10.57 12.84
C LEU A 17 22.96 9.07 12.65
N VAL A 18 24.16 8.69 12.19
CA VAL A 18 24.54 7.29 12.03
C VAL A 18 24.51 6.54 13.38
N ALA A 19 25.02 7.14 14.46
CA ALA A 19 25.01 6.54 15.79
C ALA A 19 23.59 6.34 16.34
N LEU A 20 22.70 7.31 16.11
CA LEU A 20 21.30 7.22 16.52
C LEU A 20 20.54 6.15 15.72
N LEU A 21 20.81 6.03 14.41
CA LEU A 21 20.25 4.97 13.57
C LEU A 21 20.78 3.58 14.00
N SER A 22 22.08 3.45 14.24
CA SER A 22 22.68 2.16 14.64
C SER A 22 22.29 1.72 16.05
N SER A 23 22.02 2.66 16.96
CA SER A 23 21.55 2.36 18.32
C SER A 23 20.06 2.02 18.39
N GLY A 24 19.31 2.21 17.29
CA GLY A 24 17.85 2.04 17.26
C GLY A 24 17.07 3.15 17.96
N LEU A 25 17.74 4.18 18.51
CA LEU A 25 17.09 5.36 19.09
C LEU A 25 16.43 6.23 18.03
N LEU A 26 16.95 6.18 16.79
CA LEU A 26 16.32 6.76 15.62
C LEU A 26 15.96 5.61 14.67
N THR A 27 14.68 5.42 14.41
CA THR A 27 14.19 4.45 13.43
C THR A 27 13.72 5.18 12.17
N ILE A 28 14.10 4.68 11.00
CA ILE A 28 13.50 5.12 9.74
C ILE A 28 12.10 4.50 9.70
N PRO A 29 11.02 5.30 9.66
CA PRO A 29 9.68 4.75 9.51
C PRO A 29 9.66 3.94 8.21
N LYS A 30 9.35 2.64 8.32
CA LYS A 30 9.05 1.84 7.13
C LYS A 30 7.91 2.55 6.41
N ALA A 31 8.09 2.82 5.12
CA ALA A 31 6.97 3.24 4.29
C ALA A 31 5.84 2.24 4.51
N TRP A 32 4.62 2.72 4.74
CA TRP A 32 3.42 1.89 4.79
C TRP A 32 3.05 1.41 3.38
N ALA A 33 4.01 0.79 2.69
CA ALA A 33 3.66 -0.13 1.63
C ALA A 33 3.12 -1.36 2.37
N ALA A 34 1.80 -1.50 2.43
CA ALA A 34 1.20 -2.76 2.83
C ALA A 34 1.83 -3.85 1.97
N ASP A 35 2.45 -4.85 2.59
CA ASP A 35 2.96 -6.00 1.87
C ASP A 35 1.80 -6.57 1.04
N ARG A 36 2.05 -6.72 -0.27
CA ARG A 36 1.04 -7.26 -1.18
C ARG A 36 0.64 -8.65 -0.67
N ASN A 37 -0.65 -8.87 -0.46
CA ASN A 37 -1.17 -10.18 -0.04
C ASN A 37 -0.99 -11.20 -1.18
N GLN A 38 0.17 -11.86 -1.19
CA GLN A 38 0.59 -12.76 -2.25
C GLN A 38 -0.26 -14.03 -2.29
N ALA A 39 -0.77 -14.48 -1.14
CA ALA A 39 -1.72 -15.58 -1.06
C ALA A 39 -3.03 -15.23 -1.76
N ALA A 40 -3.60 -14.06 -1.48
CA ALA A 40 -4.83 -13.61 -2.15
C ALA A 40 -4.65 -13.40 -3.65
N PHE A 41 -3.50 -12.88 -4.08
CA PHE A 41 -3.24 -12.68 -5.51
C PHE A 41 -2.97 -13.98 -6.28
N ALA A 42 -2.43 -15.00 -5.62
CA ALA A 42 -2.14 -16.31 -6.22
C ALA A 42 -3.32 -17.29 -6.15
N ALA A 43 -4.40 -16.91 -5.46
CA ALA A 43 -5.63 -17.69 -5.37
C ALA A 43 -6.21 -17.96 -6.75
N ARG A 44 -6.78 -19.16 -6.94
CA ARG A 44 -7.36 -19.58 -8.22
C ARG A 44 -8.87 -19.60 -8.21
N THR A 45 -9.48 -19.47 -7.04
CA THR A 45 -10.92 -19.32 -6.89
C THR A 45 -11.22 -18.11 -6.02
N VAL A 46 -12.43 -17.58 -6.17
CA VAL A 46 -12.93 -16.44 -5.41
C VAL A 46 -12.96 -16.78 -3.90
N GLU A 47 -13.32 -18.01 -3.54
CA GLU A 47 -13.34 -18.48 -2.16
C GLU A 47 -11.95 -18.51 -1.53
N GLU A 48 -10.94 -18.99 -2.27
CA GLU A 48 -9.53 -18.97 -1.83
C GLU A 48 -9.04 -17.53 -1.62
N ALA A 49 -9.42 -16.60 -2.51
CA ALA A 49 -9.06 -15.20 -2.41
C ALA A 49 -9.69 -14.55 -1.17
N PHE A 50 -10.98 -14.78 -0.91
CA PHE A 50 -11.66 -14.27 0.30
C PHE A 50 -11.02 -14.81 1.58
N ALA A 51 -10.73 -16.12 1.63
CA ALA A 51 -10.06 -16.73 2.77
C ALA A 51 -8.66 -16.12 3.01
N ALA A 52 -7.88 -15.91 1.95
CA ALA A 52 -6.55 -15.32 2.03
C ALA A 52 -6.58 -13.82 2.40
N LEU A 53 -7.63 -13.09 2.03
CA LEU A 53 -7.87 -11.71 2.47
C LEU A 53 -8.34 -11.62 3.93
N GLY A 54 -8.67 -12.75 4.57
CA GLY A 54 -9.32 -12.76 5.88
C GLY A 54 -10.73 -12.13 5.83
N ALA A 55 -11.30 -12.05 4.63
CA ALA A 55 -12.63 -11.52 4.42
C ALA A 55 -13.66 -12.61 4.74
N GLY A 56 -14.76 -12.22 5.37
CA GLY A 56 -15.88 -13.11 5.67
C GLY A 56 -16.66 -13.49 4.41
N THR A 57 -17.82 -14.12 4.61
CA THR A 57 -18.75 -14.41 3.52
C THR A 57 -19.24 -13.10 2.89
N PRO A 58 -19.14 -12.94 1.56
CA PRO A 58 -19.59 -11.74 0.89
C PRO A 58 -21.12 -11.59 1.00
N ALA A 59 -21.58 -10.36 1.16
CA ALA A 59 -22.99 -9.98 1.12
C ALA A 59 -23.20 -8.93 0.03
N ALA A 60 -24.29 -9.04 -0.73
CA ALA A 60 -24.65 -8.04 -1.71
C ALA A 60 -24.98 -6.71 -1.02
N SER A 61 -24.54 -5.59 -1.60
CA SER A 61 -24.79 -4.25 -1.07
C SER A 61 -24.93 -3.25 -2.21
N ASP A 62 -25.97 -2.41 -2.11
CA ASP A 62 -26.20 -1.28 -3.02
C ASP A 62 -25.36 -0.04 -2.63
N GLU A 63 -24.58 -0.14 -1.55
CA GLU A 63 -23.70 0.92 -1.05
C GLU A 63 -22.30 0.90 -1.70
N ILE A 64 -22.10 0.09 -2.73
CA ILE A 64 -20.86 -0.01 -3.50
C ILE A 64 -21.18 0.36 -4.96
N THR A 65 -20.49 1.37 -5.49
CA THR A 65 -20.63 1.80 -6.89
C THR A 65 -19.33 1.53 -7.66
N LEU A 66 -19.46 0.80 -8.77
CA LEU A 66 -18.38 0.47 -9.70
C LEU A 66 -18.69 1.10 -11.06
N GLU A 67 -17.86 2.07 -11.46
CA GLU A 67 -17.93 2.67 -12.79
C GLU A 67 -16.75 2.15 -13.62
N ALA A 68 -17.07 1.47 -14.71
CA ALA A 68 -16.11 0.98 -15.68
C ALA A 68 -16.68 1.16 -17.10
N PRO A 69 -15.83 1.40 -18.12
CA PRO A 69 -16.28 1.46 -19.49
C PRO A 69 -16.84 0.10 -19.92
N GLU A 70 -17.95 0.13 -20.67
CA GLU A 70 -18.59 -1.09 -21.20
C GLU A 70 -17.67 -1.85 -22.16
N ILE A 71 -16.85 -1.12 -22.92
CA ILE A 71 -15.91 -1.67 -23.88
C ILE A 71 -14.52 -1.12 -23.57
N ALA A 72 -13.59 -2.03 -23.28
CA ALA A 72 -12.16 -1.73 -23.21
C ALA A 72 -11.53 -1.90 -24.60
N GLU A 73 -11.21 -0.79 -25.28
CA GLU A 73 -10.54 -0.84 -26.61
C GLU A 73 -9.14 -1.47 -26.51
N ASN A 74 -8.43 -1.20 -25.42
CA ASN A 74 -7.10 -1.73 -25.16
C ASN A 74 -7.07 -2.38 -23.78
N GLY A 75 -6.91 -3.71 -23.74
CA GLY A 75 -6.81 -4.46 -22.47
C GLY A 75 -5.58 -4.15 -21.63
N ALA A 76 -4.66 -3.32 -22.14
CA ALA A 76 -3.48 -2.87 -21.40
C ALA A 76 -3.85 -1.90 -20.26
N VAL A 77 -4.89 -1.07 -20.44
CA VAL A 77 -5.35 -0.11 -19.43
C VAL A 77 -6.86 0.08 -19.56
N VAL A 78 -7.59 -0.30 -18.52
CA VAL A 78 -9.02 -0.06 -18.38
C VAL A 78 -9.23 0.83 -17.16
N PRO A 79 -9.75 2.07 -17.30
CA PRO A 79 -10.03 2.92 -16.16
C PRO A 79 -11.23 2.38 -15.38
N VAL A 80 -11.07 2.23 -14.06
CA VAL A 80 -12.13 1.78 -13.15
C VAL A 80 -12.19 2.73 -11.97
N ASN A 81 -13.40 3.15 -11.61
CA ASN A 81 -13.66 3.98 -10.43
C ASN A 81 -14.55 3.19 -9.46
N VAL A 82 -14.13 3.09 -8.20
CA VAL A 82 -14.85 2.35 -7.15
C VAL A 82 -15.08 3.28 -5.97
N THR A 83 -16.32 3.40 -5.55
CA THR A 83 -16.71 4.19 -4.37
C THR A 83 -17.63 3.39 -3.46
N THR A 84 -17.61 3.69 -2.16
CA THR A 84 -18.51 3.06 -1.19
C THR A 84 -18.99 4.09 -0.16
N SER A 85 -20.26 3.96 0.25
CA SER A 85 -20.84 4.74 1.35
C SER A 85 -20.83 3.99 2.69
N ILE A 86 -20.28 2.77 2.72
CA ILE A 86 -20.24 1.94 3.94
C ILE A 86 -19.36 2.64 4.99
N ALA A 87 -19.98 2.97 6.12
CA ALA A 87 -19.26 3.58 7.24
C ALA A 87 -18.23 2.62 7.84
N GLY A 88 -16.99 3.09 8.03
CA GLY A 88 -15.91 2.28 8.59
C GLY A 88 -15.27 1.29 7.60
N ALA A 89 -15.44 1.50 6.30
CA ALA A 89 -14.70 0.73 5.30
C ALA A 89 -13.18 1.05 5.38
N ASP A 90 -12.41 0.10 5.88
CA ASP A 90 -10.95 0.25 6.05
C ASP A 90 -10.15 -0.26 4.84
N ALA A 91 -10.76 -1.07 3.96
CA ALA A 91 -10.12 -1.62 2.78
C ALA A 91 -11.12 -1.88 1.65
N ILE A 92 -10.67 -1.70 0.40
CA ILE A 92 -11.39 -2.07 -0.83
C ILE A 92 -10.49 -3.02 -1.62
N ALA A 93 -11.02 -4.19 -1.97
CA ALA A 93 -10.34 -5.17 -2.82
C ALA A 93 -11.12 -5.36 -4.13
N ILE A 94 -10.41 -5.36 -5.25
CA ILE A 94 -10.98 -5.63 -6.59
C ILE A 94 -10.47 -7.01 -7.01
N LEU A 95 -11.39 -7.95 -7.22
CA LEU A 95 -11.08 -9.31 -7.63
C LEU A 95 -11.45 -9.49 -9.10
N VAL A 96 -10.61 -10.23 -9.83
CA VAL A 96 -10.83 -10.63 -11.22
C VAL A 96 -10.65 -12.14 -11.27
N GLU A 97 -11.63 -12.86 -11.81
CA GLU A 97 -11.60 -14.30 -12.03
C GLU A 97 -11.11 -14.63 -13.45
#